data_AF-T1A4E8-F1
#
_entry.id   AF-T1A4E8-F1
#
_cell.length_a   1.000
_cell.length_b   1.000
_cell.length_c   1.000
_cell.angle_alpha   90.00
_cell.angle_beta   90.00
_cell.angle_gamma   90.00
#
_symmetry.space_group_name_H-M   'P 1'
#
loop_
_entity.id
_entity.type
_entity.pdbx_description
1 polymer ?
#
loop_
_entity_poly.entity_id
_entity_poly.type
_entity_poly.pdbx_seq_one_letter_code
_entity_poly.pdbx_strand_id
1 'polypeptide(L)'
;TIASIINDSGQCLVFVSSRKKAEELASKISVFLQDRLGGTGPEMNLEDDPYAEKISNCLAGRTCFHHAGLSNPVRSSIESYFKKGELLVIVATPTLAAGVNLPARCVIIRDITRYQNGRSEYLPAREIFQMIGRAGRPKYDKEGYAYLYAASSNSFTKAMEYFTMEIEP
;
A
#
# COMPACT_ATOMS: atom_id res chain seq x y z
N THR A 1 2.13 -14.54 0.39
CA THR A 1 1.31 -13.76 1.36
C THR A 1 2.15 -12.61 1.88
N ILE A 2 1.57 -11.60 2.56
CA ILE A 2 2.37 -10.51 3.16
C ILE A 2 3.47 -11.06 4.08
N ALA A 3 3.17 -12.11 4.86
CA ALA A 3 4.14 -12.79 5.72
C ALA A 3 5.34 -13.36 4.95
N SER A 4 5.11 -14.02 3.80
CA SER A 4 6.23 -14.59 3.02
C SER A 4 7.13 -13.50 2.44
N ILE A 5 6.56 -12.39 1.97
CA ILE A 5 7.32 -11.26 1.43
C ILE A 5 8.22 -10.65 2.50
N ILE A 6 7.69 -10.50 3.72
CA ILE A 6 8.41 -9.89 4.83
C ILE A 6 9.54 -10.80 5.33
N ASN A 7 9.30 -12.12 5.40
CA ASN A 7 10.34 -13.07 5.80
C ASN A 7 11.57 -13.04 4.87
N ASP A 8 11.38 -12.70 3.60
CA ASP A 8 12.47 -12.54 2.64
C ASP A 8 13.07 -11.12 2.64
N SER A 9 12.96 -10.38 3.75
CA SER A 9 13.42 -8.97 3.87
C SER A 9 12.83 -8.03 2.82
N GLY A 10 11.62 -8.34 2.36
CA GLY A 10 10.84 -7.54 1.43
C GLY A 10 9.93 -6.55 2.14
N GLN A 11 9.58 -5.49 1.42
CA GLN A 11 8.55 -4.54 1.81
C GLN A 11 7.37 -4.61 0.83
N CYS A 12 6.19 -4.24 1.29
CA CYS A 12 4.96 -4.34 0.51
C CYS A 12 4.18 -3.03 0.49
N LEU A 13 3.73 -2.62 -0.69
CA LEU A 13 2.68 -1.62 -0.85
C LEU A 13 1.34 -2.31 -1.05
N VAL A 14 0.30 -1.83 -0.38
CA VAL A 14 -1.07 -2.34 -0.53
C VAL A 14 -1.98 -1.18 -0.94
N PHE A 15 -2.60 -1.26 -2.11
CA PHE A 15 -3.49 -0.21 -2.61
C PHE A 15 -4.96 -0.59 -2.40
N VAL A 16 -5.72 0.34 -1.80
CA VAL A 16 -7.14 0.21 -1.49
C VAL A 16 -7.93 1.44 -1.95
N SER A 17 -9.25 1.31 -2.11
CA SER A 17 -10.08 2.31 -2.79
C SER A 17 -10.46 3.52 -1.95
N SER A 18 -10.24 3.51 -0.63
CA SER A 18 -10.67 4.60 0.26
C SER A 18 -9.77 4.78 1.48
N ARG A 19 -9.81 5.98 2.08
CA ARG A 19 -9.07 6.33 3.30
C ARG A 19 -9.40 5.39 4.45
N LYS A 20 -10.71 5.21 4.71
CA LYS A 20 -11.23 4.29 5.73
C LYS A 20 -10.71 2.86 5.55
N LYS A 21 -10.71 2.33 4.32
CA LYS A 21 -10.15 1.00 4.06
C LYS A 21 -8.65 0.94 4.32
N ALA A 22 -7.91 2.01 4.02
CA ALA A 22 -6.47 2.06 4.26
C ALA A 22 -6.16 2.00 5.75
N GLU A 23 -6.87 2.80 6.55
CA GLU A 23 -6.79 2.81 8.01
C GLU A 23 -7.11 1.42 8.59
N GLU A 24 -8.29 0.87 8.26
CA GLU A 24 -8.75 -0.42 8.81
C GLU A 24 -7.83 -1.58 8.45
N LEU A 25 -7.34 -1.63 7.20
CA LEU A 25 -6.46 -2.70 6.75
C LEU A 25 -5.06 -2.55 7.34
N ALA A 26 -4.53 -1.33 7.46
CA ALA A 26 -3.24 -1.10 8.10
C ALA A 26 -3.26 -1.53 9.57
N SER A 27 -4.32 -1.21 10.31
CA SER A 27 -4.46 -1.65 11.72
C SER A 27 -4.52 -3.18 11.83
N LYS A 28 -5.26 -3.86 10.96
CA LYS A 28 -5.31 -5.34 10.94
C LYS A 28 -3.95 -5.97 10.61
N ILE A 29 -3.24 -5.39 9.64
CA ILE A 29 -1.89 -5.83 9.30
C ILE A 29 -0.93 -5.57 10.47
N SER A 30 -1.09 -4.46 11.21
CA SER A 30 -0.24 -4.13 12.36
C SER A 30 -0.30 -5.22 13.41
N VAL A 31 -1.52 -5.58 13.85
CA VAL A 31 -1.72 -6.64 14.84
C VAL A 31 -1.10 -7.95 14.34
N PHE A 32 -1.38 -8.33 13.10
CA PHE A 32 -0.85 -9.57 12.52
C PHE A 32 0.68 -9.60 12.44
N LEU A 33 1.32 -8.49 12.12
CA LEU A 33 2.78 -8.39 12.05
C LEU A 33 3.41 -8.32 13.43
N GLN A 34 2.80 -7.59 14.37
CA GLN A 34 3.24 -7.51 15.75
C GLN A 34 3.25 -8.90 16.40
N ASP A 35 2.17 -9.67 16.22
CA ASP A 35 2.05 -11.03 16.76
C ASP A 35 3.11 -11.99 16.19
N ARG A 36 3.58 -11.74 14.96
CA ARG A 36 4.51 -12.65 14.26
C ARG A 36 5.97 -12.29 14.37
N LEU A 37 6.28 -10.99 14.35
CA LEU A 37 7.65 -10.49 14.26
C LEU A 37 8.10 -9.86 15.58
N GLY A 38 7.15 -9.45 16.43
CA GLY A 38 7.43 -8.64 17.60
C GLY A 38 8.14 -7.33 17.25
N GLY A 39 8.81 -6.77 18.25
CA GLY A 39 9.54 -5.51 18.15
C GLY A 39 8.66 -4.28 18.27
N THR A 40 9.27 -3.11 18.07
CA THR A 40 8.62 -1.81 18.04
C THR A 40 8.98 -1.14 16.73
N GLY A 41 8.00 -0.60 16.00
CA GLY A 41 8.29 0.25 14.86
C GLY A 41 8.78 1.65 15.27
N PRO A 42 8.94 2.54 14.29
CA PRO A 42 9.57 3.84 14.53
C PRO A 42 8.69 4.75 15.39
N GLU A 43 9.32 5.61 16.17
CA GLU A 43 8.65 6.73 16.81
C GLU A 43 8.41 7.85 15.79
N MET A 44 7.26 8.51 15.87
CA MET A 44 6.89 9.58 14.94
C MET A 44 6.30 10.74 15.73
N ASN A 45 6.66 11.97 15.36
CA ASN A 45 5.94 13.13 15.84
C ASN A 45 4.59 13.22 15.10
N LEU A 46 3.51 13.11 15.86
CA LEU A 46 2.12 13.10 15.39
C LEU A 46 1.32 14.30 15.91
N GLU A 47 2.01 15.33 16.38
CA GLU A 47 1.39 16.55 16.92
C GLU A 47 0.36 17.12 15.94
N ASP A 48 -0.84 17.38 16.46
CA ASP A 48 -2.00 17.91 15.75
C ASP A 48 -2.51 17.10 14.54
N ASP A 49 -2.05 15.86 14.31
CA ASP A 49 -2.62 15.01 13.26
C ASP A 49 -3.88 14.28 13.78
N PRO A 50 -5.05 14.42 13.12
CA PRO A 50 -6.30 13.80 13.57
C PRO A 50 -6.27 12.27 13.55
N TYR A 51 -5.22 11.67 12.95
CA TYR A 51 -5.02 10.24 12.87
C TYR A 51 -3.94 9.71 13.84
N ALA A 52 -3.41 10.56 14.74
CA ALA A 52 -2.29 10.24 15.63
C ALA A 52 -2.43 8.89 16.35
N GLU A 53 -3.57 8.63 17.00
CA GLU A 53 -3.82 7.38 17.72
C GLU A 53 -3.75 6.16 16.79
N LYS A 54 -4.42 6.22 15.63
CA LYS A 54 -4.43 5.13 14.65
C LYS A 54 -3.05 4.89 14.06
N ILE A 55 -2.29 5.96 13.80
CA ILE A 55 -0.93 5.85 13.27
C ILE A 55 -0.04 5.17 14.31
N SER A 56 -0.04 5.63 15.56
CA SER A 56 0.75 5.04 16.65
C SER A 56 0.50 3.54 16.78
N ASN A 57 -0.76 3.12 16.77
CA ASN A 57 -1.14 1.70 16.81
C ASN A 57 -0.66 0.90 15.58
N CYS A 58 -0.57 1.54 14.41
CA CYS A 58 -0.02 0.89 13.21
C CYS A 58 1.50 0.76 13.26
N LEU A 59 2.19 1.78 13.79
CA LEU A 59 3.64 1.80 13.85
C LEU A 59 4.19 0.66 14.69
N ALA A 60 3.48 0.21 15.74
CA ALA A 60 3.87 -0.97 16.53
C ALA A 60 4.23 -2.18 15.64
N GLY A 61 3.34 -2.58 14.73
CA GLY A 61 3.55 -3.69 13.79
C GLY A 61 4.34 -3.31 12.52
N ARG A 62 5.13 -2.23 12.55
CA ARG A 62 5.94 -1.75 11.41
C ARG A 62 5.13 -1.54 10.14
N THR A 63 3.90 -1.05 10.28
CA THR A 63 3.00 -0.74 9.16
C THR A 63 2.41 0.65 9.33
N CYS A 64 1.88 1.22 8.25
CA CYS A 64 1.11 2.45 8.33
C CYS A 64 0.13 2.57 7.16
N PHE A 65 -0.82 3.50 7.26
CA PHE A 65 -1.66 3.89 6.13
C PHE A 65 -1.18 5.22 5.53
N HIS A 66 -1.40 5.42 4.23
CA HIS A 66 -1.02 6.65 3.54
C HIS A 66 -2.14 7.15 2.63
N HIS A 67 -2.64 8.34 2.91
CA HIS A 67 -3.67 8.99 2.10
C HIS A 67 -3.66 10.52 2.27
N ALA A 68 -4.36 11.23 1.39
CA ALA A 68 -4.40 12.69 1.37
C ALA A 68 -5.02 13.36 2.62
N GLY A 69 -5.67 12.61 3.52
CA GLY A 69 -6.14 13.13 4.81
C GLY A 69 -5.05 13.33 5.87
N LEU A 70 -3.87 12.75 5.67
CA LEU A 70 -2.73 12.91 6.60
C LEU A 70 -2.02 14.23 6.35
N SER A 71 -1.49 14.84 7.41
CA SER A 71 -0.64 16.03 7.31
C SER A 71 0.62 15.75 6.47
N ASN A 72 1.19 16.78 5.84
CA ASN A 72 2.42 16.64 5.06
C ASN A 72 3.62 16.11 5.87
N PRO A 73 3.85 16.55 7.12
CA PRO A 73 4.94 16.03 7.95
C PRO A 73 4.80 14.53 8.23
N VAL A 74 3.57 14.07 8.53
CA VAL A 74 3.28 12.65 8.77
C VAL A 74 3.51 11.83 7.50
N ARG A 75 2.98 12.26 6.34
CA ARG A 75 3.21 11.56 5.06
C ARG A 75 4.68 11.42 4.73
N SER A 76 5.44 12.51 4.90
CA SER A 76 6.90 12.52 4.67
C SER A 76 7.64 11.58 5.61
N SER A 77 7.22 11.50 6.87
CA SER A 77 7.80 10.60 7.87
C SER A 77 7.54 9.13 7.52
N ILE A 78 6.29 8.78 7.16
CA ILE A 78 5.92 7.44 6.70
C ILE A 78 6.77 7.01 5.49
N GLU A 79 6.92 7.88 4.50
CA GLU A 79 7.73 7.62 3.31
C GLU A 79 9.22 7.44 3.65
N SER A 80 9.74 8.25 4.57
CA SER A 80 11.12 8.15 5.05
C SER A 80 11.38 6.82 5.77
N TYR A 81 10.50 6.44 6.71
CA TYR A 81 10.63 5.18 7.45
C TYR A 81 10.49 3.96 6.54
N PHE A 82 9.65 4.03 5.51
CA PHE A 82 9.60 2.96 4.52
C PHE A 82 10.88 2.90 3.68
N LYS A 83 11.44 4.03 3.22
CA LYS A 83 12.72 4.01 2.50
C LYS A 83 13.87 3.42 3.33
N LYS A 84 13.85 3.63 4.64
CA LYS A 84 14.85 3.08 5.59
C LYS A 84 14.61 1.61 5.97
N GLY A 85 13.50 1.01 5.54
CA GLY A 85 13.13 -0.37 5.91
C GLY A 85 12.57 -0.51 7.33
N GLU A 86 12.30 0.60 8.01
CA GLU A 86 11.71 0.62 9.36
C GLU A 86 10.23 0.24 9.30
N LEU A 87 9.52 0.72 8.27
CA LEU A 87 8.19 0.23 7.90
C LEU A 87 8.28 -0.86 6.83
N LEU A 88 7.56 -1.95 7.05
CA LEU A 88 7.50 -3.11 6.17
C LEU A 88 6.32 -3.07 5.21
N VAL A 89 5.21 -2.46 5.65
CA VAL A 89 3.98 -2.36 4.85
C VAL A 89 3.44 -0.94 4.90
N ILE A 90 3.02 -0.43 3.73
CA ILE A 90 2.16 0.75 3.67
C ILE A 90 0.87 0.37 2.96
N VAL A 91 -0.26 0.71 3.57
CA VAL A 91 -1.59 0.62 2.94
C VAL A 91 -2.02 1.99 2.45
N ALA A 92 -2.20 2.18 1.15
CA ALA A 92 -2.41 3.49 0.57
C ALA A 92 -3.63 3.58 -0.35
N THR A 93 -4.14 4.79 -0.52
CA THR A 93 -5.02 5.12 -1.65
C THR A 93 -4.20 5.30 -2.93
N PRO A 94 -4.80 5.16 -4.15
CA PRO A 94 -4.06 5.18 -5.42
C PRO A 94 -3.21 6.44 -5.66
N THR A 95 -3.53 7.57 -5.02
CA THR A 95 -2.78 8.82 -5.15
C THR A 95 -1.30 8.70 -4.77
N LEU A 96 -0.92 7.76 -3.90
CA LEU A 96 0.48 7.48 -3.58
C LEU A 96 1.27 7.04 -4.83
N ALA A 97 0.66 6.25 -5.71
CA ALA A 97 1.34 5.68 -6.88
C ALA A 97 1.80 6.73 -7.90
N ALA A 98 1.15 7.89 -7.94
CA ALA A 98 1.51 8.98 -8.85
C ALA A 98 2.49 10.00 -8.23
N GLY A 99 2.54 10.11 -6.89
CA GLY A 99 3.15 11.26 -6.22
C GLY A 99 4.57 11.06 -5.68
N VAL A 100 5.04 9.83 -5.49
CA VAL A 100 6.30 9.58 -4.76
C VAL A 100 7.11 8.42 -5.33
N ASN A 101 8.44 8.53 -5.30
CA ASN A 101 9.33 7.43 -5.64
C ASN A 101 9.53 6.50 -4.43
N LEU A 102 8.61 5.55 -4.28
CA LEU A 102 8.62 4.57 -3.19
C LEU A 102 8.46 3.15 -3.76
N PRO A 103 9.55 2.52 -4.24
CA PRO A 103 9.48 1.14 -4.72
C PRO A 103 9.41 0.16 -3.54
N ALA A 104 8.78 -0.98 -3.77
CA ALA A 104 8.65 -2.06 -2.80
C ALA A 104 8.85 -3.39 -3.51
N ARG A 105 9.35 -4.42 -2.82
CA ARG A 105 9.53 -5.75 -3.43
C ARG A 105 8.21 -6.29 -3.98
N CYS A 106 7.12 -6.01 -3.28
CA CYS A 106 5.78 -6.42 -3.66
C CYS A 106 4.79 -5.26 -3.67
N VAL A 107 3.86 -5.32 -4.61
CA VAL A 107 2.65 -4.50 -4.64
C VAL A 107 1.42 -5.40 -4.61
N ILE A 108 0.43 -5.05 -3.79
CA ILE A 108 -0.89 -5.69 -3.75
C ILE A 108 -1.94 -4.64 -4.09
N ILE A 109 -2.65 -4.81 -5.20
CA ILE A 109 -3.81 -3.98 -5.55
C ILE A 109 -5.04 -4.71 -5.04
N ARG A 110 -5.51 -4.30 -3.85
CA ARG A 110 -6.62 -4.96 -3.16
C ARG A 110 -7.97 -4.60 -3.76
N ASP A 111 -8.13 -3.34 -4.16
CA ASP A 111 -9.35 -2.84 -4.80
C ASP A 111 -9.04 -2.31 -6.19
N ILE A 112 -9.70 -2.85 -7.22
CA ILE A 112 -9.60 -2.39 -8.61
C ILE A 112 -10.78 -1.49 -9.03
N THR A 113 -11.61 -1.09 -8.07
CA THR A 113 -12.77 -0.21 -8.26
C THR A 113 -12.75 0.93 -7.26
N ARG A 114 -13.29 2.09 -7.63
CA ARG A 114 -13.59 3.19 -6.71
C ARG A 114 -15.04 3.63 -6.84
N TYR A 115 -15.60 4.10 -5.73
CA TYR A 115 -16.92 4.71 -5.73
C TYR A 115 -16.82 6.18 -6.13
N GLN A 116 -17.45 6.57 -7.23
CA GLN A 116 -17.47 7.93 -7.75
C GLN A 116 -18.81 8.20 -8.42
N ASN A 117 -19.35 9.41 -8.25
CA ASN A 117 -20.60 9.84 -8.90
C ASN A 117 -21.79 8.88 -8.67
N GLY A 118 -21.91 8.31 -7.47
CA GLY A 118 -23.02 7.42 -7.12
C GLY A 118 -22.89 5.98 -7.62
N ARG A 119 -21.76 5.60 -8.24
CA ARG A 119 -21.53 4.24 -8.75
C ARG A 119 -20.13 3.74 -8.47
N SER A 120 -19.97 2.42 -8.46
CA SER A 120 -18.65 1.78 -8.41
C SER A 120 -18.11 1.66 -9.83
N GLU A 121 -16.95 2.25 -10.09
CA GLU A 121 -16.28 2.23 -11.38
C GLU A 121 -14.93 1.54 -11.25
N TYR A 122 -14.53 0.81 -12.29
CA TYR A 122 -13.19 0.24 -12.37
C TYR A 122 -12.14 1.35 -12.52
N LEU A 123 -10.99 1.17 -11.88
CA LEU A 123 -9.88 2.11 -11.98
C LEU A 123 -9.33 2.16 -13.42
N PRO A 124 -8.89 3.32 -13.92
CA PRO A 124 -8.23 3.39 -15.23
C PRO A 124 -6.99 2.50 -15.28
N ALA A 125 -6.71 1.90 -16.44
CA ALA A 125 -5.53 1.05 -16.64
C ALA A 125 -4.22 1.77 -16.27
N ARG A 126 -4.12 3.08 -16.59
CA ARG A 126 -3.00 3.93 -16.19
C ARG A 126 -2.76 3.92 -14.68
N GLU A 127 -3.80 4.00 -13.86
CA GLU A 127 -3.65 3.97 -12.39
C GLU A 127 -3.16 2.59 -11.93
N ILE A 128 -3.69 1.51 -12.52
CA ILE A 128 -3.25 0.13 -12.26
C ILE A 128 -1.76 -0.03 -12.61
N PHE A 129 -1.34 0.40 -13.79
CA PHE A 129 0.07 0.32 -14.22
C PHE A 129 0.99 1.19 -13.36
N GLN A 130 0.56 2.37 -12.93
CA GLN A 130 1.32 3.19 -11.99
C GLN A 130 1.53 2.49 -10.63
N MET A 131 0.54 1.73 -10.16
CA MET A 131 0.66 0.92 -8.95
C MET A 131 1.60 -0.27 -9.17
N ILE A 132 1.41 -1.03 -10.26
CA ILE A 132 2.26 -2.18 -10.62
C ILE A 132 3.73 -1.76 -10.77
N GLY A 133 4.00 -0.60 -11.38
CA GLY A 133 5.35 -0.06 -11.56
C GLY A 133 6.11 0.27 -10.27
N ARG A 134 5.47 0.15 -9.10
CA ARG A 134 6.14 0.26 -7.79
C ARG A 134 6.71 -1.07 -7.31
N ALA A 135 6.42 -2.18 -7.97
CA ALA A 135 6.95 -3.50 -7.63
C ALA A 135 8.39 -3.67 -8.12
N GLY A 136 9.26 -4.17 -7.23
CA GLY A 136 10.70 -4.33 -7.44
C GLY A 136 11.49 -3.09 -7.03
N ARG A 137 12.42 -3.25 -6.08
CA ARG A 137 13.35 -2.18 -5.68
C ARG A 137 14.62 -2.23 -6.55
N PRO A 138 14.91 -1.18 -7.35
CA PRO A 138 16.14 -1.12 -8.13
C PRO A 138 17.37 -1.37 -7.24
N LYS A 139 18.29 -2.22 -7.69
CA LYS A 139 19.52 -2.62 -6.98
C LYS A 139 19.35 -3.58 -5.79
N TYR A 140 18.14 -3.79 -5.27
CA TYR A 140 17.91 -4.68 -4.12
C TYR A 140 17.21 -5.98 -4.50
N ASP A 141 16.20 -5.90 -5.36
CA ASP A 141 15.42 -7.07 -5.76
C ASP A 141 15.75 -7.47 -7.21
N LYS A 142 15.95 -8.78 -7.45
CA LYS A 142 16.09 -9.33 -8.81
C LYS A 142 14.77 -9.30 -9.57
N GLU A 143 13.67 -9.47 -8.85
CA GLU A 143 12.30 -9.53 -9.38
C GLU A 143 11.37 -8.74 -8.46
N GLY A 144 10.38 -8.08 -9.06
CA GLY A 144 9.27 -7.44 -8.36
C GLY A 144 7.99 -8.22 -8.59
N TYR A 145 7.11 -8.27 -7.57
CA TYR A 145 5.83 -8.97 -7.67
C TYR A 145 4.66 -8.01 -7.53
N ALA A 146 3.70 -8.09 -8.45
CA ALA A 146 2.45 -7.35 -8.37
C ALA A 146 1.25 -8.31 -8.35
N TYR A 147 0.38 -8.18 -7.35
CA TYR A 147 -0.80 -9.01 -7.18
C TYR A 147 -2.06 -8.15 -7.27
N LEU A 148 -2.99 -8.53 -8.15
CA LEU A 148 -4.32 -7.93 -8.22
C LEU A 148 -5.31 -8.87 -7.56
N TYR A 149 -6.09 -8.35 -6.61
CA TYR A 149 -7.13 -9.13 -5.95
C TYR A 149 -8.45 -9.04 -6.73
N ALA A 150 -8.99 -10.21 -7.06
CA ALA A 150 -10.31 -10.36 -7.67
C ALA A 150 -11.23 -11.13 -6.71
N ALA A 151 -12.33 -10.51 -6.30
CA ALA A 151 -13.32 -11.11 -5.40
C ALA A 151 -14.45 -11.86 -6.14
N SER A 152 -14.61 -11.59 -7.43
CA SER A 152 -15.67 -12.12 -8.28
C SER A 152 -15.19 -12.38 -9.70
N SER A 153 -15.92 -13.18 -10.47
CA SER A 153 -15.63 -13.47 -11.88
C SER A 153 -15.54 -12.20 -12.73
N ASN A 154 -16.37 -11.19 -12.44
CA ASN A 154 -16.34 -9.90 -13.14
C ASN A 154 -15.03 -9.15 -12.85
N SER A 155 -14.62 -9.09 -11.57
CA SER A 155 -13.36 -8.46 -11.20
C SER A 155 -12.14 -9.23 -11.71
N PHE A 156 -12.25 -10.55 -11.84
CA PHE A 156 -11.20 -11.40 -12.43
C PHE A 156 -11.07 -11.11 -13.93
N THR A 157 -12.17 -11.10 -14.66
CA THR A 157 -12.21 -10.75 -16.09
C THR A 157 -11.59 -9.38 -16.31
N LYS A 158 -11.97 -8.38 -15.50
CA LYS A 158 -11.38 -7.04 -15.57
C LYS A 158 -9.88 -7.02 -15.25
N ALA A 159 -9.43 -7.79 -14.25
CA ALA A 159 -8.01 -7.91 -13.93
C ALA A 159 -7.22 -8.51 -15.10
N MET A 160 -7.77 -9.54 -15.76
CA MET A 160 -7.18 -10.11 -16.96
C MET A 160 -7.09 -9.10 -18.10
N GLU A 161 -8.13 -8.28 -18.31
CA GLU A 161 -8.09 -7.21 -19.30
C GLU A 161 -6.90 -6.26 -19.06
N TYR A 162 -6.67 -5.81 -17.82
CA TYR A 162 -5.52 -4.96 -17.51
C TYR A 162 -4.18 -5.59 -17.88
N PHE A 163 -4.01 -6.90 -17.67
CA PHE A 163 -2.76 -7.59 -17.99
C PHE A 163 -2.56 -7.83 -19.49
N THR A 164 -3.65 -7.86 -20.27
CA THR A 164 -3.61 -8.07 -21.71
C THR A 164 -3.61 -6.77 -22.51
N MET A 165 -3.82 -5.62 -21.86
CA MET A 165 -3.79 -4.32 -22.50
C MET A 165 -2.37 -3.95 -22.91
N GLU A 166 -2.21 -3.42 -24.12
CA GLU A 166 -0.99 -2.71 -24.49
C GLU A 166 -0.88 -1.45 -23.64
N ILE A 167 0.32 -1.21 -23.11
CA ILE A 167 0.61 0.02 -22.38
C ILE A 167 0.70 1.12 -23.44
N GLU A 168 -0.37 1.91 -23.60
CA GLU A 168 -0.30 3.11 -24.43
C GLU A 168 0.83 4.03 -23.90
N PRO A 169 1.80 4.42 -24.75
CA PRO A 169 2.99 5.16 -24.35
C PRO A 169 2.71 6.53 -23.73
#